data_AF-A0A3C0Y1B6-F1
#
_entry.id   AF-A0A3C0Y1B6-F1
#
_cell.length_a   1.000
_cell.length_b   1.000
_cell.length_c   1.000
_cell.angle_alpha   90.00
_cell.angle_beta   90.00
_cell.angle_gamma   90.00
#
_symmetry.space_group_name_H-M   'P 1'
#
loop_
_entity.id
_entity.type
_entity.pdbx_description
1 polymer ?
#
loop_
_entity_poly.entity_id
_entity_poly.type
_entity_poly.pdbx_seq_one_letter_code
_entity_poly.pdbx_strand_id
1 'polypeptide(L)'
;KKTAAKKAPAKKAAASSTAKSTLTVQFNGRDLTKDLFDKTFSDVWTYDFGRKTSEVKKVTYYFKPEENAVYFVTDDGTEGRFEI
;
A
#
# COMPACT_ATOMS: atom_id res chain seq x y z
N LYS A 1 32.28 -22.47 -45.08
CA LYS A 1 33.23 -21.70 -44.23
C LYS A 1 32.55 -20.38 -43.87
N LYS A 2 32.06 -20.21 -42.64
CA LYS A 2 32.76 -19.79 -41.42
C LYS A 2 32.70 -18.25 -41.26
N THR A 3 31.90 -17.80 -40.26
CA THR A 3 32.08 -16.59 -39.41
C THR A 3 32.04 -15.20 -40.08
N ALA A 4 31.51 -14.13 -39.50
CA ALA A 4 31.29 -13.83 -38.09
C ALA A 4 30.11 -12.86 -37.91
N ALA A 5 29.24 -13.19 -36.93
CA ALA A 5 28.28 -12.26 -36.38
C ALA A 5 29.02 -11.11 -35.67
N LYS A 6 28.75 -9.86 -36.09
CA LYS A 6 29.21 -8.66 -35.40
C LYS A 6 28.37 -8.50 -34.13
N LYS A 7 28.99 -8.83 -33.00
CA LYS A 7 28.44 -8.75 -31.64
C LYS A 7 27.97 -7.32 -31.35
N ALA A 8 26.66 -7.14 -31.19
CA ALA A 8 26.09 -5.89 -30.68
C ALA A 8 26.61 -5.66 -29.25
N PRO A 9 26.97 -4.42 -28.87
CA PRO A 9 27.38 -4.13 -27.50
C PRO A 9 26.22 -4.42 -26.55
N ALA A 10 26.53 -5.19 -25.51
CA ALA A 10 25.59 -5.60 -24.49
C ALA A 10 24.91 -4.39 -23.86
N LYS A 11 23.57 -4.48 -23.80
CA LYS A 11 22.63 -3.63 -23.08
C LYS A 11 23.19 -3.30 -21.68
N LYS A 12 23.74 -2.10 -21.51
CA LYS A 12 23.95 -1.53 -20.18
C LYS A 12 22.55 -1.20 -19.66
N ALA A 13 21.98 -2.12 -18.89
CA ALA A 13 20.81 -1.82 -18.08
C ALA A 13 21.22 -0.69 -17.14
N ALA A 14 20.87 0.55 -17.51
CA ALA A 14 20.84 1.64 -16.57
C ALA A 14 19.93 1.15 -15.44
N ALA A 15 20.49 1.06 -14.24
CA ALA A 15 19.70 0.87 -13.04
C ALA A 15 18.63 1.95 -13.07
N SER A 16 17.38 1.55 -13.33
CA SER A 16 16.24 2.43 -13.20
C SER A 16 16.27 2.91 -11.76
N SER A 17 16.71 4.15 -11.55
CA SER A 17 16.53 4.84 -10.30
C SER A 17 15.04 5.01 -10.14
N THR A 18 14.39 3.97 -9.60
CA THR A 18 13.00 4.00 -9.18
C THR A 18 12.86 5.20 -8.28
N ALA A 19 12.21 6.25 -8.78
CA ALA A 19 11.84 7.38 -7.98
C ALA A 19 11.09 6.82 -6.77
N LYS A 20 11.58 7.15 -5.56
CA LYS A 20 10.89 6.79 -4.31
C LYS A 20 9.67 7.70 -4.20
N SER A 21 8.62 7.34 -4.92
CA SER A 21 7.34 8.06 -4.87
C SER A 21 6.68 7.78 -3.53
N THR A 22 6.47 8.81 -2.73
CA THR A 22 5.72 8.75 -1.47
C THR A 22 4.35 9.37 -1.73
N LEU A 23 3.28 8.62 -1.51
CA LEU A 23 1.91 9.10 -1.65
C LEU A 23 1.37 9.46 -0.28
N THR A 24 1.11 10.75 -0.06
CA THR A 24 0.50 11.29 1.15
C THR A 24 -0.80 11.97 0.74
N VAL A 25 -1.90 11.60 1.38
CA VAL A 25 -3.22 12.19 1.13
C VAL A 25 -3.48 13.22 2.23
N GLN A 26 -3.52 14.51 1.90
CA GLN A 26 -3.87 15.52 2.88
C GLN A 26 -5.38 15.77 2.89
N PHE A 27 -5.98 15.70 4.06
CA PHE A 27 -7.42 15.89 4.23
C PHE A 27 -7.71 16.62 5.54
N ASN A 28 -8.49 17.70 5.48
CA ASN A 28 -8.75 18.59 6.63
C ASN A 28 -7.48 19.05 7.38
N GLY A 29 -6.38 19.29 6.66
CA GLY A 29 -5.09 19.68 7.25
C GLY A 29 -4.35 18.55 7.97
N ARG A 30 -4.79 17.30 7.85
CA ARG A 30 -4.09 16.10 8.33
C ARG A 30 -3.45 15.38 7.16
N ASP A 31 -2.23 14.90 7.37
CA ASP A 31 -1.51 14.08 6.40
C ASP A 31 -1.80 12.59 6.65
N LEU A 32 -2.48 11.97 5.71
CA LEU A 32 -2.80 10.55 5.72
C LEU A 32 -1.73 9.81 4.92
N THR A 33 -0.88 9.14 5.67
CA THR A 33 0.15 8.26 5.12
C THR A 33 -0.28 6.82 5.25
N LYS A 34 0.35 5.94 4.47
CA LYS A 34 0.14 4.50 4.60
C LYS A 34 0.40 4.00 6.04
N ASP A 35 1.41 4.55 6.71
CA ASP A 35 1.74 4.23 8.10
C ASP A 35 0.58 4.54 9.05
N LEU A 36 -0.06 5.70 8.89
CA LEU A 36 -1.24 6.05 9.68
C LEU A 36 -2.37 5.03 9.45
N PHE A 37 -2.63 4.65 8.20
CA PHE A 37 -3.65 3.65 7.90
C PHE A 37 -3.34 2.28 8.52
N ASP A 38 -2.10 1.80 8.40
CA ASP A 38 -1.71 0.52 9.00
C ASP A 38 -1.78 0.57 10.54
N LYS A 39 -1.42 1.70 11.15
CA LYS A 39 -1.51 1.90 12.60
C LYS A 39 -2.97 1.94 13.08
N THR A 40 -3.81 2.76 12.46
CA THR A 40 -5.24 2.85 12.82
C THR A 40 -5.96 1.53 12.56
N PHE A 41 -5.66 0.85 11.44
CA PHE A 41 -6.18 -0.48 11.18
C PHE A 41 -5.76 -1.48 12.25
N SER A 42 -4.47 -1.51 12.62
CA SER A 42 -3.98 -2.41 13.67
C SER A 42 -4.67 -2.14 15.01
N ASP A 43 -4.92 -0.87 15.35
CA ASP A 43 -5.61 -0.48 16.57
C ASP A 43 -7.07 -0.98 16.56
N VAL A 44 -7.84 -0.62 15.52
CA VAL A 44 -9.24 -1.07 15.37
C VAL A 44 -9.33 -2.60 15.32
N TRP A 45 -8.45 -3.26 14.59
CA TRP A 45 -8.46 -4.71 14.46
C TRP A 45 -8.18 -5.43 15.79
N THR A 46 -7.30 -4.88 16.61
CA THR A 46 -6.91 -5.48 17.90
C THR A 46 -7.83 -5.09 19.05
N TYR A 47 -8.22 -3.82 19.15
CA TYR A 47 -9.04 -3.31 20.25
C TYR A 47 -10.54 -3.43 19.98
N ASP A 48 -10.99 -3.15 18.75
CA ASP A 48 -12.42 -3.15 18.40
C ASP A 48 -12.89 -4.56 18.01
N PHE A 49 -12.13 -5.24 17.15
CA PHE A 49 -12.44 -6.61 16.71
C PHE A 49 -11.87 -7.70 17.62
N GLY A 50 -10.95 -7.37 18.54
CA GLY A 50 -10.32 -8.35 19.44
C GLY A 50 -9.45 -9.39 18.71
N ARG A 51 -9.03 -9.11 17.47
CA ARG A 51 -8.32 -10.05 16.59
C ARG A 51 -6.85 -9.70 16.45
N LYS A 52 -6.04 -10.66 15.98
CA LYS A 52 -4.61 -10.42 15.77
C LYS A 52 -4.35 -9.97 14.34
N THR A 53 -3.47 -8.98 14.16
CA THR A 53 -3.02 -8.56 12.82
C THR A 53 -2.35 -9.69 12.03
N SER A 54 -1.83 -10.71 12.72
CA SER A 54 -1.31 -11.93 12.08
C SER A 54 -2.38 -12.75 11.33
N GLU A 55 -3.67 -12.52 11.57
CA GLU A 55 -4.76 -13.19 10.84
C GLU A 55 -5.06 -12.51 9.50
N VAL A 56 -4.59 -11.26 9.32
CA VAL A 56 -4.85 -10.46 8.13
C VAL A 56 -3.68 -10.61 7.16
N LYS A 57 -3.86 -11.45 6.14
CA LYS A 57 -2.86 -11.61 5.06
C LYS A 57 -2.89 -10.46 4.07
N LYS A 58 -4.08 -9.93 3.83
CA LYS A 58 -4.32 -8.84 2.88
C LYS A 58 -5.43 -7.96 3.41
N VAL A 59 -5.22 -6.66 3.32
CA VAL A 59 -6.20 -5.63 3.61
C VAL A 59 -6.23 -4.65 2.45
N THR A 60 -7.43 -4.28 2.04
CA THR A 60 -7.66 -3.27 1.00
C THR A 60 -8.34 -2.08 1.65
N TYR A 61 -7.76 -0.89 1.51
CA TYR A 61 -8.28 0.35 2.08
C TYR A 61 -9.00 1.17 1.01
N TYR A 62 -10.17 1.70 1.35
CA TYR A 62 -10.97 2.60 0.55
C TYR A 62 -11.15 3.92 1.30
N PHE A 63 -10.50 4.96 0.79
CA PHE A 63 -10.58 6.30 1.35
C PHE A 63 -11.82 7.01 0.81
N LYS A 64 -12.78 7.37 1.67
CA LYS A 64 -13.99 8.11 1.30
C LYS A 64 -14.00 9.49 2.00
N PRO A 65 -13.39 10.52 1.38
CA PRO A 65 -13.27 11.84 2.00
C PRO A 65 -14.61 12.51 2.25
N GLU A 66 -15.62 12.27 1.39
CA GLU A 66 -16.99 12.76 1.56
C GLU A 66 -17.61 12.39 2.93
N GLU A 67 -17.16 11.29 3.53
CA GLU A 67 -17.66 10.78 4.80
C GLU A 67 -16.64 10.95 5.94
N ASN A 68 -15.47 11.51 5.67
CA ASN A 68 -14.30 11.53 6.56
C ASN A 68 -13.98 10.12 7.14
N ALA A 69 -14.21 9.05 6.37
CA ALA A 69 -13.92 7.67 6.82
C ALA A 69 -13.09 6.86 5.81
N VAL A 70 -12.28 5.94 6.34
CA VAL A 70 -11.63 4.89 5.57
C VAL A 70 -12.30 3.57 5.87
N TYR A 71 -12.69 2.88 4.81
CA TYR A 71 -13.22 1.53 4.86
C TYR A 71 -12.09 0.54 4.57
N PHE A 72 -12.09 -0.58 5.26
CA PHE A 72 -11.14 -1.66 5.01
C PHE A 72 -11.87 -2.98 4.83
N VAL A 73 -11.36 -3.79 3.90
CA VAL A 73 -11.82 -5.16 3.67
C VAL A 73 -10.61 -6.08 3.77
N THR A 74 -10.73 -7.11 4.59
CA THR A 74 -9.72 -8.14 4.78
C THR A 74 -9.97 -9.35 3.86
N ASP A 75 -8.93 -10.17 3.66
CA ASP A 75 -9.00 -11.40 2.86
C ASP A 75 -10.09 -12.40 3.32
N ASP A 76 -10.35 -12.45 4.63
CA ASP A 76 -11.37 -13.30 5.24
C ASP A 76 -12.81 -12.75 5.06
N GLY A 77 -12.96 -11.62 4.35
CA GLY A 77 -14.25 -10.95 4.15
C GLY A 77 -14.70 -10.13 5.35
N THR A 78 -13.86 -9.95 6.37
CA THR A 78 -14.17 -9.02 7.46
C THR A 78 -13.96 -7.60 6.97
N GLU A 79 -15.01 -6.80 7.09
CA GLU A 79 -15.08 -5.40 6.71
C GLU A 79 -15.21 -4.52 7.95
N GLY A 80 -14.65 -3.32 7.87
CA GLY A 80 -14.73 -2.34 8.93
C GLY A 80 -14.43 -0.95 8.40
N ARG A 81 -14.56 0.03 9.30
CA ARG A 81 -14.23 1.42 8.97
C ARG A 81 -13.61 2.11 10.16
N PHE A 82 -12.83 3.14 9.88
CA PHE A 82 -12.35 4.08 10.88
C PHE A 82 -12.48 5.50 10.36
N GLU A 83 -12.77 6.41 11.29
CA GLU A 83 -12.86 7.83 11.01
C GLU A 83 -11.46 8.44 10.89
N ILE A 84 -11.37 9.53 10.12
CA ILE A 84 -10.11 10.19 9.74
C ILE A 84 -9.89 11.48 10.51
#